data_AF-A0A7J5DMK7-F1
#
_entry.id   AF-A0A7J5DMK7-F1
#
_cell.length_a   1.000
_cell.length_b   1.000
_cell.length_c   1.000
_cell.angle_alpha   90.00
_cell.angle_beta   90.00
_cell.angle_gamma   90.00
#
_symmetry.space_group_name_H-M   'P 1'
#
loop_
_entity.id
_entity.type
_entity.pdbx_description
1 polymer ?
#
loop_
_entity_poly.entity_id
_entity_poly.type
_entity_poly.pdbx_seq_one_letter_code
_entity_poly.pdbx_strand_id
1 'polypeptide(L)' 'MDQPRIKVYGSATEITIAANAAGLRDLAEQLMSLAHPELRDGYHVHLEGGIDLEDGSISLILERDDKV' A
#
# COMPACT_ATOMS: atom_id res chain seq x y z
N MET A 1 5.19 7.96 18.77
CA MET A 1 4.98 8.31 17.34
C MET A 1 3.50 8.16 17.07
N ASP A 2 2.96 8.94 16.13
CA ASP A 2 1.57 8.77 15.69
C ASP A 2 1.39 7.39 15.06
N GLN A 3 0.24 6.76 15.28
CA GLN A 3 -0.11 5.51 14.60
C GLN A 3 -0.21 5.75 13.07
N PRO A 4 0.28 4.82 12.23
CA PRO A 4 0.07 4.86 10.79
C PRO A 4 -1.41 4.91 10.46
N ARG A 5 -1.77 5.78 9.52
CA ARG A 5 -3.14 5.88 8.98
C ARG A 5 -3.05 6.08 7.49
N ILE A 6 -3.66 5.18 6.73
CA ILE A 6 -3.62 5.15 5.28
C ILE A 6 -5.04 4.99 4.77
N LYS A 7 -5.48 5.88 3.88
CA LYS A 7 -6.77 5.84 3.22
C LYS A 7 -6.58 5.77 1.73
N VAL A 8 -7.30 4.85 1.10
CA VAL A 8 -7.27 4.66 -0.36
C VAL A 8 -8.64 4.92 -0.93
N TYR A 9 -8.72 5.86 -1.86
CA TYR A 9 -9.95 6.22 -2.55
C TYR A 9 -9.62 6.62 -3.98
N GLY A 10 -10.62 6.61 -4.86
CA GLY A 10 -10.37 6.88 -6.27
C GLY A 10 -11.59 7.36 -7.02
N SER A 11 -11.33 7.74 -8.26
CA SER A 11 -12.31 8.03 -9.29
C SER A 11 -12.16 7.02 -10.43
N ALA A 12 -12.84 7.25 -11.55
CA ALA A 12 -12.72 6.40 -12.73
C ALA A 12 -11.31 6.42 -13.37
N THR A 13 -10.50 7.45 -13.12
CA THR A 13 -9.22 7.65 -13.81
C THR A 13 -8.03 7.84 -12.87
N GLU A 14 -8.27 7.95 -11.56
CA GLU A 14 -7.23 8.26 -10.58
C GLU A 14 -7.46 7.52 -9.27
N ILE A 15 -6.38 7.07 -8.65
CA ILE A 15 -6.35 6.54 -7.29
C ILE A 15 -5.53 7.47 -6.42
N THR A 16 -6.05 7.83 -5.26
CA THR A 16 -5.35 8.59 -4.23
C THR A 16 -5.07 7.69 -3.03
N ILE A 17 -3.78 7.62 -2.65
CA ILE A 17 -3.34 7.05 -1.38
C ILE A 17 -3.00 8.24 -0.47
N ALA A 18 -3.89 8.55 0.47
CA ALA A 18 -3.70 9.62 1.45
C ALA A 18 -3.31 9.01 2.79
N ALA A 19 -2.22 9.50 3.39
CA ALA A 19 -1.78 8.98 4.68
C ALA A 19 -1.17 10.08 5.54
N ASN A 20 -1.17 9.87 6.87
CA ASN A 20 -0.34 10.69 7.75
C ASN A 20 1.15 10.36 7.54
N ALA A 21 2.03 11.15 8.13
CA ALA A 21 3.46 10.97 7.94
C ALA A 21 3.96 9.58 8.40
N ALA A 22 3.32 8.97 9.40
CA ALA A 22 3.65 7.61 9.83
C ALA A 22 3.21 6.57 8.79
N GLY A 23 1.99 6.67 8.25
CA GLY A 23 1.47 5.79 7.21
C GLY A 23 2.23 5.90 5.89
N LEU A 24 2.69 7.09 5.50
CA LEU A 24 3.54 7.24 4.32
C LEU A 24 4.89 6.53 4.47
N ARG A 25 5.47 6.52 5.68
CA ARG A 25 6.72 5.79 5.94
C ARG A 25 6.49 4.29 5.94
N ASP A 26 5.44 3.83 6.60
CA ASP A 26 5.06 2.42 6.63
C ASP A 26 4.84 1.86 5.21
N LEU A 27 4.07 2.58 4.38
CA LEU A 27 3.85 2.21 2.98
C LEU A 27 5.17 2.16 2.19
N ALA A 28 6.07 3.12 2.40
CA ALA A 28 7.38 3.11 1.74
C ALA A 28 8.22 1.90 2.17
N GLU A 29 8.18 1.50 3.45
CA GLU A 29 8.88 0.31 3.94
C GLU A 29 8.33 -0.99 3.32
N GLN A 30 7.00 -1.09 3.14
CA GLN A 30 6.38 -2.22 2.43
C GLN A 30 6.83 -2.29 0.96
N LEU A 31 6.85 -1.15 0.27
CA LEU A 31 7.35 -1.07 -1.12
C LEU A 31 8.83 -1.45 -1.21
N MET A 32 9.67 -0.97 -0.28
CA MET A 32 11.08 -1.33 -0.23
C MET A 32 11.29 -2.82 0.04
N SER A 33 10.44 -3.43 0.85
CA SER A 33 10.46 -4.87 1.12
C SER A 33 10.11 -5.69 -0.12
N LEU A 34 9.09 -5.27 -0.88
CA LEU A 34 8.73 -5.89 -2.17
C LEU A 34 9.86 -5.74 -3.20
N ALA A 35 10.54 -4.59 -3.21
CA ALA A 35 11.67 -4.32 -4.10
C ALA A 35 12.98 -5.04 -3.71
N HIS A 36 12.99 -5.84 -2.63
CA HIS A 36 14.20 -6.49 -2.16
C HIS A 36 14.77 -7.46 -3.23
N PRO A 37 16.08 -7.42 -3.55
CA PRO A 37 16.66 -8.21 -4.65
C PRO A 37 16.47 -9.72 -4.53
N GLU A 38 16.38 -10.23 -3.29
CA GLU A 38 16.18 -11.66 -3.03
C GLU A 38 14.71 -12.10 -3.12
N LEU A 39 13.76 -11.16 -3.13
CA LEU A 39 12.35 -11.48 -3.34
C LEU A 39 12.15 -11.86 -4.81
N ARG A 40 11.27 -12.83 -5.08
CA ARG A 40 10.97 -13.24 -6.45
C ARG A 40 9.81 -12.43 -7.03
N ASP A 41 9.68 -12.47 -8.34
CA ASP A 41 8.51 -12.03 -9.08
C ASP A 41 7.22 -12.71 -8.58
N GLY A 42 6.10 -11.98 -8.59
CA GLY A 42 4.75 -12.47 -8.23
C GLY A 42 4.40 -12.41 -6.74
N TYR A 43 5.20 -11.72 -5.92
CA TYR A 43 4.86 -11.44 -4.53
C TYR A 43 3.99 -10.19 -4.42
N HIS A 44 2.94 -10.28 -3.61
CA HIS A 44 2.07 -9.14 -3.34
C HIS A 44 1.64 -9.06 -1.87
N VAL A 45 1.25 -7.86 -1.48
CA VAL A 45 0.61 -7.53 -0.20
C VAL A 45 -0.79 -7.03 -0.50
N HIS A 46 -1.79 -7.59 0.19
CA HIS A 46 -3.18 -7.14 0.12
C HIS A 46 -3.50 -6.34 1.38
N LEU A 47 -4.00 -5.11 1.19
CA LEU A 47 -4.39 -4.21 2.26
C LEU A 47 -5.89 -3.94 2.18
N GLU A 48 -6.62 -4.28 3.25
CA GLU A 48 -8.07 -4.21 3.29
C GLU A 48 -8.59 -3.03 4.13
N GLY A 49 -9.68 -2.40 3.67
CA GLY A 49 -10.36 -1.33 4.38
C GLY A 49 -10.95 -1.80 5.71
N GLY A 50 -10.59 -1.12 6.80
CA GLY A 50 -11.00 -1.46 8.17
C GLY A 50 -10.14 -2.52 8.85
N ILE A 51 -9.09 -3.01 8.17
CA ILE A 51 -8.09 -3.93 8.73
C ILE A 51 -6.73 -3.25 8.71
N ASP A 52 -6.20 -3.00 7.51
CA ASP A 52 -4.89 -2.36 7.31
C ASP A 52 -5.03 -0.88 6.92
N LEU A 53 -6.15 -0.55 6.26
CA LEU A 53 -6.48 0.79 5.80
C LEU A 53 -7.62 1.38 6.63
N GLU A 54 -7.73 2.70 6.62
CA GLU A 54 -8.86 3.41 7.24
C GLU A 54 -10.20 2.93 6.66
N ASP A 55 -11.23 2.89 7.52
CA ASP A 55 -12.59 2.50 7.13
C ASP A 55 -13.09 3.26 5.87
N GLY A 56 -13.75 2.51 4.99
CA GLY A 56 -14.25 3.01 3.71
C GLY A 56 -13.17 3.20 2.65
N SER A 57 -11.96 2.71 2.87
CA SER A 57 -10.94 2.60 1.81
C SER A 57 -11.31 1.51 0.80
N ILE A 58 -10.95 1.74 -0.46
CA ILE A 58 -10.90 0.68 -1.48
C ILE A 58 -9.67 -0.20 -1.17
N SER A 59 -9.77 -1.52 -1.40
CA SER A 59 -8.63 -2.43 -1.25
C SER A 59 -7.44 -2.00 -2.13
N LEU A 60 -6.23 -2.16 -1.59
CA LEU A 60 -4.99 -1.85 -2.29
C LEU A 60 -4.13 -3.11 -2.37
N ILE A 61 -3.63 -3.41 -3.57
CA ILE A 61 -2.62 -4.45 -3.78
C ILE A 61 -1.31 -3.77 -4.14
N LEU A 62 -0.26 -4.13 -3.42
CA LEU A 62 1.12 -3.79 -3.77
C LEU A 62 1.79 -5.06 -4.27
N GLU A 63 2.33 -5.04 -5.48
CA GLU A 63 2.90 -6.24 -6.11
C GLU A 63 4.27 -5.93 -6.69
N ARG A 64 5.20 -6.89 -6.56
CA ARG A 64 6.35 -6.98 -7.43
C ARG A 64 5.99 -7.87 -8.60
N ASP A 65 5.84 -7.25 -9.77
CA ASP A 65 5.72 -7.93 -11.05
C ASP A 65 6.78 -7.38 -12.00
N ASP A 66 7.80 -8.19 -12.29
CA ASP A 66 8.94 -7.82 -13.14
C ASP A 66 8.55 -7.77 -14.64
N LYS A 67 7.27 -7.99 -14.99
CA LYS A 67 6.75 -8.00 -16.37
C LYS A 67 5.84 -6.82 -16.75
N VAL A 68 5.46 -5.95 -15.80
CA VAL A 68 4.56 -4.80 -16.03
C VAL A 68 5.25 -3.68 -16.80
#